data_AF-A0A972VTZ5-F1
#
_entry.id   AF-A0A972VTZ5-F1
#
_cell.length_a   1.000
_cell.length_b   1.000
_cell.length_c   1.000
_cell.angle_alpha   90.00
_cell.angle_beta   90.00
_cell.angle_gamma   90.00
#
_symmetry.space_group_name_H-M   'P 1'
#
loop_
_entity.id
_entity.type
_entity.pdbx_description
1 polymer ?
#
loop_
_entity_poly.entity_id
_entity_poly.type
_entity_poly.pdbx_seq_one_letter_code
_entity_poly.pdbx_strand_id
1 'polypeptide(L)' 'MLLHSLTMPVSDFEKATGWQIKPEGACKGDVCIPLRGQSGATLQVEQLAKDMNLPLVAEASEQCWALGPDSVGGKT' A
#
# COMPACT_ATOMS: atom_id res chain seq x y z
N MET A 1 -0.42 5.78 7.36
CA MET A 1 -0.74 4.58 8.17
C MET A 1 0.53 4.12 8.89
N LEU A 2 0.44 3.75 10.17
CA LEU A 2 1.55 3.17 10.92
C LEU A 2 1.45 1.64 10.90
N LEU A 3 2.60 0.98 10.77
CA LEU A 3 2.74 -0.45 10.61
C LEU A 3 3.82 -0.97 11.56
N HIS A 4 3.60 -2.15 12.12
CA HIS A 4 4.57 -2.88 12.96
C HIS A 4 5.09 -4.15 12.26
N SER A 5 4.69 -4.37 11.02
CA SER A 5 5.13 -5.45 10.15
C SER A 5 5.05 -5.01 8.70
N LEU A 6 5.91 -5.57 7.85
CA LEU A 6 5.93 -5.33 6.41
C LEU A 6 5.02 -6.29 5.63
N THR A 7 4.29 -7.14 6.33
CA THR A 7 3.22 -7.95 5.78
C THR A 7 1.91 -7.54 6.43
N MET A 8 0.89 -7.25 5.64
CA MET A 8 -0.43 -6.90 6.14
C MET A 8 -1.55 -7.59 5.35
N PRO A 9 -2.71 -7.85 5.97
CA PRO A 9 -3.88 -8.35 5.24
C PRO A 9 -4.33 -7.33 4.19
N VAL A 10 -4.78 -7.85 3.04
CA VAL A 10 -5.39 -7.03 1.98
C VAL A 10 -6.54 -6.19 2.54
N SER A 11 -7.42 -6.81 3.33
CA SER A 11 -8.59 -6.15 3.91
C SER A 11 -8.25 -4.94 4.78
N ASP A 12 -7.13 -4.97 5.51
CA ASP A 12 -6.69 -3.83 6.33
C ASP A 12 -6.14 -2.71 5.45
N PHE A 13 -5.40 -3.05 4.38
CA PHE A 13 -4.91 -2.08 3.42
C PHE A 13 -6.06 -1.37 2.71
N GLU A 14 -7.07 -2.13 2.26
CA GLU A 14 -8.23 -1.59 1.57
C GLU A 14 -9.03 -0.65 2.47
N LYS A 15 -9.27 -1.04 3.73
CA LYS A 15 -9.94 -0.19 4.72
C LYS A 15 -9.16 1.07 5.06
N ALA A 16 -7.83 0.97 5.18
CA ALA A 16 -7.00 2.11 5.60
C ALA A 16 -6.75 3.12 4.49
N THR A 17 -6.74 2.70 3.23
CA THR A 17 -6.30 3.54 2.09
C THR A 17 -7.39 3.83 1.07
N GLY A 18 -8.49 3.08 1.10
CA GLY A 18 -9.58 3.15 0.12
C GLY A 18 -9.24 2.56 -1.25
N TRP A 19 -8.07 1.95 -1.40
CA TRP A 19 -7.72 1.15 -2.57
C TRP A 19 -8.39 -0.23 -2.47
N GLN A 20 -8.60 -0.88 -3.61
CA GLN A 20 -9.07 -2.25 -3.72
C GLN A 20 -8.02 -3.08 -4.44
N ILE A 21 -7.69 -4.25 -3.89
CA ILE A 21 -6.75 -5.16 -4.54
C ILE A 21 -7.53 -6.11 -5.43
N LYS A 22 -7.28 -6.02 -6.73
CA LYS A 22 -7.87 -6.87 -7.75
C LYS A 22 -6.78 -7.64 -8.50
N PRO A 23 -7.13 -8.72 -9.24
CA PRO A 23 -6.15 -9.47 -10.03
C PRO A 23 -5.35 -8.61 -11.02
N GLU A 24 -5.95 -7.54 -11.55
CA GLU A 24 -5.29 -6.58 -12.44
C GLU A 24 -4.36 -5.59 -11.72
N GLY A 25 -4.51 -5.39 -10.41
CA GLY A 25 -3.72 -4.43 -9.63
C GLY A 25 -4.48 -3.77 -8.47
N ALA A 26 -3.89 -2.71 -7.91
CA ALA A 26 -4.54 -1.86 -6.91
C ALA A 26 -5.38 -0.81 -7.62
N CYS A 27 -6.70 -0.83 -7.44
CA CYS A 27 -7.60 0.13 -8.04
C CYS A 27 -8.29 1.02 -6.99
N LYS A 28 -8.45 2.32 -7.29
CA LYS A 28 -9.17 3.30 -6.47
C LYS A 28 -9.91 4.27 -7.40
N GLY A 29 -11.23 4.20 -7.39
CA GLY A 29 -12.06 4.91 -8.37
C GLY A 29 -11.72 4.49 -9.80
N ASP A 30 -11.44 5.46 -10.67
CA ASP A 30 -11.04 5.25 -12.07
C ASP A 30 -9.53 4.94 -12.26
N VAL A 31 -8.74 5.00 -11.20
CA VAL A 31 -7.29 4.74 -11.27
C VAL A 31 -7.02 3.28 -10.91
N CYS A 32 -6.27 2.56 -11.74
CA CYS A 32 -5.75 1.25 -11.38
C CYS A 32 -4.26 1.13 -11.69
N ILE A 33 -3.48 0.74 -10.67
CA ILE A 33 -2.03 0.58 -10.71
C ILE A 33 -1.71 -0.92 -10.77
N PRO A 34 -1.06 -1.41 -11.83
CA PRO A 34 -0.70 -2.83 -11.94
C PRO A 34 0.28 -3.25 -10.84
N LEU A 35 -0.08 -4.28 -10.05
CA LEU A 35 0.80 -4.87 -9.05
C LEU A 35 1.42 -6.15 -9.59
N ARG A 36 2.76 -6.23 -9.63
CA ARG A 36 3.44 -7.42 -10.15
C ARG A 36 3.65 -8.43 -9.03
N GLY A 37 2.88 -9.52 -9.05
CA GLY A 37 3.10 -10.67 -8.17
C GLY A 37 2.50 -10.53 -6.77
N GLN A 38 1.68 -9.51 -6.52
CA GLN A 38 0.87 -9.43 -5.31
C GLN A 38 -0.53 -9.98 -5.61
N SER A 39 -0.71 -11.27 -5.36
CA SER A 39 -2.01 -11.95 -5.44
C SER A 39 -2.16 -12.86 -4.22
N GLY A 40 -3.19 -12.63 -3.41
CA GLY A 40 -3.41 -13.37 -2.18
C GLY A 40 -4.13 -12.56 -1.11
N ALA A 41 -4.23 -13.12 0.10
CA ALA A 41 -4.88 -12.47 1.25
C ALA A 41 -3.95 -11.49 1.99
N THR A 42 -2.65 -11.52 1.70
CA THR A 42 -1.61 -10.72 2.35
C THR A 42 -0.80 -9.96 1.31
N LEU A 43 -0.39 -8.74 1.68
CA LEU A 43 0.41 -7.83 0.87
C LEU A 43 1.78 -7.64 1.50
N GLN A 44 2.80 -7.49 0.64
CA GLN A 44 4.13 -7.05 1.05
C GLN A 44 4.21 -5.54 0.92
N VAL A 45 4.21 -4.84 2.05
CA VAL A 45 4.13 -3.38 2.14
C VAL A 45 5.25 -2.69 1.36
N GLU A 46 6.49 -3.21 1.44
CA GLU A 46 7.61 -2.63 0.69
C GLU A 46 7.44 -2.72 -0.82
N GLN A 47 6.92 -3.85 -1.31
CA GLN A 47 6.69 -4.06 -2.74
C GLN A 47 5.53 -3.21 -3.22
N LEU A 48 4.47 -3.14 -2.43
CA LEU A 48 3.31 -2.30 -2.70
C LEU A 48 3.69 -0.81 -2.76
N ALA A 49 4.48 -0.35 -1.80
CA ALA A 49 4.96 1.03 -1.77
C ALA A 49 5.82 1.35 -3.00
N LYS A 50 6.65 0.40 -3.45
CA LYS A 50 7.44 0.57 -4.68
C LYS A 50 6.56 0.60 -5.94
N ASP A 51 5.65 -0.36 -6.09
CA ASP A 51 4.79 -0.49 -7.28
C ASP A 51 3.84 0.71 -7.44
N MET A 52 3.32 1.22 -6.32
CA MET A 52 2.37 2.35 -6.29
C MET A 52 3.05 3.70 -6.04
N ASN A 53 4.38 3.72 -5.90
CA ASN A 53 5.17 4.91 -5.57
C ASN A 53 4.66 5.63 -4.30
N LEU A 54 4.29 4.86 -3.28
CA LEU A 54 3.88 5.37 -1.98
C LEU A 54 5.13 5.67 -1.11
N PRO A 55 5.12 6.77 -0.34
CA PRO A 55 6.18 7.01 0.64
C PRO A 55 6.19 5.92 1.71
N LEU A 56 7.33 5.27 1.95
CA LEU A 56 7.51 4.33 3.06
C LEU A 56 8.76 4.72 3.84
N VAL A 57 8.59 5.04 5.13
CA VAL A 57 9.67 5.39 6.05
C VAL A 57 9.77 4.31 7.12
N ALA A 58 10.99 3.86 7.40
CA ALA A 58 11.27 2.89 8.46
C ALA A 58 11.90 3.60 9.67
N GLU A 59 11.41 3.26 10.87
CA GLU A 59 12.03 3.58 12.16
C GLU A 59 12.64 2.30 12.73
N ALA A 60 13.96 2.18 12.56
CA ALA A 60 14.69 0.95 12.86
C ALA A 60 14.73 0.60 14.35
N SER A 61 14.65 1.60 15.23
CA SER A 61 14.72 1.41 16.69
C SER A 61 13.44 0.82 17.27
N GLU A 62 12.29 1.06 16.64
CA GLU A 62 10.95 0.73 17.18
C GLU A 62 10.22 -0.34 16.35
N GLN A 63 10.89 -0.95 15.36
CA GLN A 63 10.26 -1.89 14.42
C GLN A 63 8.96 -1.33 13.83
N CYS A 64 9.00 -0.06 13.45
CA CYS A 64 7.84 0.68 12.99
C CYS A 64 8.06 1.21 11.57
N TRP A 65 6.99 1.25 10.79
CA TRP A 65 6.99 1.85 9.46
C TRP A 65 5.82 2.81 9.32
N ALA A 66 6.07 3.93 8.64
CA ALA A 66 5.05 4.88 8.23
C ALA A 66 4.86 4.77 6.71
N LEU A 67 3.67 4.29 6.32
CA LEU A 67 3.22 4.32 4.92
C LEU A 67 2.43 5.62 4.68
N GLY A 68 2.94 6.46 3.79
CA GLY A 68 2.31 7.69 3.35
C GLY A 68 1.15 7.45 2.37
N PRO A 69 0.27 8.45 2.18
CA PRO A 69 -0.82 8.36 1.22
C PRO A 69 -0.32 8.31 -0.22
N ASP A 70 -1.19 7.85 -1.12
CA ASP A 70 -0.96 8.02 -2.55
C ASP A 70 -0.96 9.51 -2.93
N SER A 71 -0.01 9.90 -3.78
CA SER A 71 0.07 11.28 -4.31
C SER A 71 -0.97 11.54 -5.42
N VAL A 72 -1.83 10.57 -5.74
CA VAL A 72 -2.89 10.66 -6.76
C VAL A 72 -4.01 11.54 -6.22
N GLY A 73 -3.83 12.86 -6.34
CA GLY A 73 -4.80 13.86 -5.87
C GLY A 73 -4.20 15.12 -5.26
N GLY A 74 -2.87 15.19 -5.11
CA GLY A 74 -2.16 16.38 -4.65
C GLY A 74 -2.16 17.53 -5.66
N LYS A 75 -3.33 18.07 -5.99
CA LYS A 75 -3.47 19.41 -6.59
C LYS A 75 -3.99 20.30 -5.47
N THR A 76 -3.12 21.16 -4.97
CA THR A 76 -3.54 22.40 -4.28
C THR A 76 -4.07 23.38 -5.31
#